data_AF-A0AAD7SE58-F1
#
_entry.id   AF-A0AAD7SE58-F1
#
_cell.length_a   1.000
_cell.length_b   1.000
_cell.length_c   1.000
_cell.angle_alpha   90.00
_cell.angle_beta   90.00
_cell.angle_gamma   90.00
#
_symmetry.space_group_name_H-M   'P 1'
#
loop_
_entity.id
_entity.type
_entity.pdbx_description
1 polymer ?
#
loop_
_entity_poly.entity_id
_entity_poly.type
_entity_poly.pdbx_seq_one_letter_code
_entity_poly.pdbx_strand_id
1 'polypeptide(L)'
;MQQTIGLLNSKLSSAFSALKELFVYGPIRRIPFKIGQPKKQIVSKTVERDFEREYDKLQKLEDQTKKLHKDMKKSTEADIAMSKAAVKISADLLNNPLCEQDQAFLDSMTALDTAMRRMDSFNQEKVNQIQKTVIDPLKKYSSVFPSLNMAVKRREQALQDYKRLQSKVEHRNT
;
A
#
# COMPACT_ATOMS: atom_id res chain seq x y z
N MET A 1 -49.23 -45.35 -4.60
CA MET A 1 -48.13 -44.79 -5.42
C MET A 1 -48.63 -43.89 -6.56
N GLN A 2 -49.66 -44.26 -7.33
CA GLN A 2 -50.14 -43.41 -8.45
C GLN A 2 -50.75 -42.05 -8.04
N GLN A 3 -51.45 -41.97 -6.89
CA GLN A 3 -52.01 -40.69 -6.41
C GLN A 3 -50.95 -39.65 -6.04
N THR A 4 -49.81 -40.07 -5.47
CA THR A 4 -48.73 -39.17 -5.03
C THR A 4 -47.98 -38.56 -6.22
N ILE A 5 -47.80 -39.32 -7.30
CA ILE A 5 -47.15 -38.87 -8.54
C ILE A 5 -48.06 -37.88 -9.30
N GLY A 6 -49.38 -38.13 -9.30
CA GLY A 6 -50.35 -37.20 -9.89
C GLY A 6 -50.36 -35.82 -9.21
N LEU A 7 -50.24 -35.80 -7.87
CA LEU A 7 -50.19 -34.56 -7.10
C LEU A 7 -48.88 -33.78 -7.31
N LEU A 8 -47.76 -34.47 -7.53
CA LEU A 8 -46.48 -33.84 -7.83
C LEU A 8 -46.48 -33.20 -9.23
N ASN A 9 -47.04 -33.90 -10.21
CA ASN A 9 -47.14 -33.41 -11.59
C ASN A 9 -48.10 -32.23 -11.72
N SER A 10 -49.20 -32.18 -10.97
CA SER A 10 -50.10 -31.03 -10.98
C SER A 10 -49.46 -29.78 -10.37
N LYS A 11 -48.68 -29.94 -9.28
CA LYS A 11 -47.92 -28.84 -8.65
C LYS A 11 -46.78 -28.34 -9.52
N LEU A 12 -46.07 -29.24 -10.21
CA LEU A 12 -45.03 -28.84 -11.18
C LEU A 12 -45.65 -28.10 -12.38
N SER A 13 -46.78 -28.58 -12.91
CA SER A 13 -47.48 -27.91 -14.01
C SER A 13 -47.99 -26.53 -13.62
N SER A 14 -48.52 -26.35 -12.40
CA SER A 14 -48.94 -25.03 -11.93
C SER A 14 -47.75 -24.10 -11.67
N ALA A 15 -46.63 -24.62 -11.16
CA ALA A 15 -45.40 -23.85 -10.98
C ALA A 15 -44.78 -23.40 -12.32
N PHE A 16 -44.79 -24.27 -13.34
CA PHE A 16 -44.35 -23.92 -14.69
C PHE A 16 -45.29 -22.92 -15.38
N SER A 17 -46.59 -23.00 -15.11
CA SER A 17 -47.57 -22.02 -15.60
C SER A 17 -47.38 -20.65 -14.91
N ALA A 18 -47.12 -20.63 -13.60
CA ALA A 18 -46.81 -19.42 -12.85
C ALA A 18 -45.48 -18.77 -13.29
N LEU A 19 -44.46 -19.58 -13.64
CA LEU A 19 -43.21 -19.08 -14.20
C LEU A 19 -43.35 -18.56 -15.63
N LYS A 20 -44.26 -19.13 -16.43
CA LYS A 20 -44.64 -18.58 -17.74
C LYS A 20 -45.35 -17.23 -17.61
N GLU A 21 -46.25 -17.06 -16.64
CA GLU A 21 -46.89 -15.76 -16.32
C GLU A 21 -45.86 -14.69 -15.88
N LEU A 22 -44.75 -15.10 -15.26
CA LEU A 22 -43.65 -14.19 -14.89
C LEU A 22 -42.74 -13.79 -16.09
N PHE A 23 -42.71 -14.58 -17.16
CA PHE A 23 -41.82 -14.35 -18.32
C PHE A 23 -42.53 -13.97 -19.63
N VAL A 24 -43.85 -14.12 -19.72
CA VAL A 24 -44.64 -13.85 -20.92
C VAL A 24 -45.58 -12.67 -20.64
N TYR A 25 -45.13 -11.46 -21.02
CA TYR A 25 -45.95 -10.26 -21.19
C TYR A 25 -46.74 -9.75 -19.96
N GLY A 26 -46.02 -9.29 -18.94
CA GLY A 26 -46.35 -8.00 -18.34
C GLY A 26 -45.41 -6.95 -18.92
N PRO A 27 -45.86 -5.79 -19.42
CA PRO A 27 -44.91 -4.70 -19.65
C PRO A 27 -44.19 -4.52 -18.33
N ILE A 28 -42.84 -4.56 -18.34
CA ILE A 28 -42.04 -4.12 -17.20
C ILE A 28 -42.67 -2.80 -16.81
N ARG A 29 -43.45 -2.78 -15.72
CA ARG A 29 -44.00 -1.53 -15.20
C ARG A 29 -42.75 -0.80 -14.83
N ARG A 30 -42.33 0.13 -15.71
CA ARG A 30 -41.27 1.07 -15.41
C ARG A 30 -41.76 1.69 -14.12
N ILE A 31 -41.16 1.29 -13.00
CA ILE A 31 -41.29 2.07 -11.78
C ILE A 31 -40.91 3.46 -12.26
N PRO A 32 -41.84 4.44 -12.26
CA PRO A 32 -41.48 5.76 -12.67
C PRO A 32 -40.45 6.19 -11.63
N PHE A 33 -39.18 6.13 -12.00
CA PHE A 33 -38.17 6.93 -11.33
C PHE A 33 -38.80 8.31 -11.32
N LYS A 34 -39.03 8.89 -10.14
CA LYS A 34 -39.34 10.30 -10.08
C LYS A 34 -38.17 10.98 -10.77
N ILE A 35 -38.37 11.38 -12.03
CA ILE A 35 -37.40 12.14 -12.81
C ILE A 35 -37.42 13.52 -12.18
N GLY A 36 -36.84 13.63 -10.98
CA GLY A 36 -36.35 14.91 -10.51
C GLY A 36 -35.37 15.41 -11.55
N GLN A 37 -35.30 16.73 -11.74
CA GLN A 37 -34.33 17.31 -12.65
C GLN A 37 -32.94 16.71 -12.37
N PRO A 38 -32.19 16.31 -13.42
CA PRO A 38 -30.82 15.84 -13.24
C PRO A 38 -30.08 16.85 -12.36
N LYS A 39 -29.50 16.40 -11.24
CA LYS A 39 -28.69 17.29 -10.41
C LYS A 39 -27.54 17.79 -11.26
N LYS A 40 -27.45 19.11 -11.47
CA LYS A 40 -26.41 19.74 -12.29
C LYS A 40 -24.99 19.40 -11.82
N GLN A 41 -24.82 19.06 -10.54
CA GLN A 41 -23.52 18.72 -9.95
C GLN A 41 -23.63 17.55 -8.96
N ILE A 42 -22.88 16.46 -9.20
CA ILE A 42 -22.88 15.25 -8.36
C ILE A 42 -22.02 15.39 -7.10
N VAL A 43 -20.90 16.11 -7.19
CA VAL A 43 -19.98 16.41 -6.09
C VAL A 43 -19.78 17.91 -6.04
N SER A 44 -20.00 18.51 -4.87
CA SER A 44 -19.85 19.96 -4.70
C SER A 44 -18.40 20.39 -4.94
N LYS A 45 -18.21 21.64 -5.39
CA LYS A 45 -16.86 22.20 -5.64
C LYS A 45 -15.97 22.13 -4.39
N THR A 46 -16.54 22.34 -3.21
CA THR A 46 -15.82 22.27 -1.93
C THR A 46 -15.28 20.86 -1.69
N VAL A 47 -16.11 19.83 -1.90
CA VAL A 47 -15.70 18.43 -1.70
C VAL A 47 -14.61 18.03 -2.69
N GLU A 48 -14.68 18.51 -3.93
CA GLU A 48 -13.63 18.22 -4.93
C GLU A 48 -12.30 18.85 -4.53
N ARG A 49 -12.31 20.14 -4.16
CA ARG A 49 -11.12 20.86 -3.73
C ARG A 49 -10.50 20.25 -2.47
N ASP A 50 -11.33 19.82 -1.52
CA ASP A 50 -10.84 19.19 -0.29
C ASP A 50 -10.24 17.81 -0.58
N PHE A 51 -10.83 17.05 -1.50
CA PHE A 51 -10.26 15.78 -1.97
C PHE A 51 -8.91 15.96 -2.66
N GLU A 52 -8.79 16.92 -3.59
CA GLU A 52 -7.53 17.25 -4.25
C GLU A 52 -6.44 17.60 -3.24
N ARG A 53 -6.75 18.43 -2.24
CA ARG A 53 -5.83 18.79 -1.16
C ARG A 53 -5.35 17.59 -0.35
N GLU A 54 -6.26 16.69 0.03
CA GLU A 54 -5.89 15.47 0.77
C GLU A 54 -5.12 14.48 -0.11
N TYR A 55 -5.43 14.41 -1.40
CA TYR A 55 -4.68 13.59 -2.34
C TYR A 55 -3.24 14.11 -2.55
N ASP A 56 -3.05 15.43 -2.65
CA ASP A 56 -1.73 16.04 -2.72
C ASP A 56 -0.88 15.73 -1.46
N LYS A 57 -1.52 15.74 -0.28
CA LYS A 57 -0.85 15.33 0.96
C LYS A 57 -0.48 13.85 0.93
N LEU A 58 -1.36 12.99 0.42
CA LEU A 58 -1.09 11.55 0.28
C LEU A 58 0.11 11.30 -0.63
N GLN A 59 0.20 11.99 -1.78
CA GLN A 59 1.34 11.85 -2.69
C GLN A 59 2.66 12.27 -2.02
N LYS A 60 2.67 13.41 -1.34
CA LYS A 60 3.84 13.87 -0.59
C LYS A 60 4.26 12.87 0.49
N LEU A 61 3.29 12.30 1.20
CA LEU A 61 3.55 11.28 2.22
C LEU A 61 4.14 10.00 1.61
N GLU A 62 3.65 9.56 0.46
CA GLU A 62 4.20 8.42 -0.29
C GLU A 62 5.66 8.66 -0.68
N ASP A 63 5.96 9.83 -1.23
CA ASP A 63 7.32 10.19 -1.66
C ASP A 63 8.28 10.31 -0.47
N GLN A 64 7.84 10.96 0.61
CA GLN A 64 8.62 11.09 1.84
C GLN A 64 8.89 9.74 2.50
N THR A 65 7.90 8.84 2.52
CA THR A 65 8.06 7.48 3.06
C THR A 65 9.11 6.70 2.25
N LYS A 66 9.02 6.72 0.92
CA LYS A 66 9.98 6.06 0.03
C LYS A 66 11.38 6.62 0.19
N LYS A 67 11.50 7.94 0.27
CA LYS A 67 12.77 8.63 0.48
C LYS A 67 13.38 8.22 1.83
N LEU A 68 12.62 8.31 2.91
CA LEU A 68 13.08 7.93 4.25
C LEU A 68 13.54 6.47 4.30
N HIS A 69 12.77 5.53 3.72
CA HIS A 69 13.18 4.13 3.65
C HIS A 69 14.52 3.93 2.91
N LYS A 70 14.72 4.64 1.80
CA LYS A 70 15.98 4.60 1.03
C LYS A 70 17.15 5.21 1.82
N ASP A 71 16.94 6.35 2.46
CA ASP A 71 17.96 7.07 3.21
C ASP A 71 18.39 6.26 4.44
N MET A 72 17.46 5.62 5.14
CA MET A 72 17.78 4.74 6.28
C MET A 72 18.61 3.53 5.88
N LYS A 73 18.28 2.88 4.76
CA LYS A 73 19.11 1.78 4.23
C LYS A 73 20.54 2.22 3.94
N LYS A 74 20.69 3.33 3.21
CA LYS A 74 22.00 3.90 2.90
C LYS A 74 22.79 4.26 4.16
N SER A 75 22.13 4.82 5.17
CA SER A 75 22.77 5.14 6.45
C SER A 75 23.32 3.89 7.12
N THR A 76 22.54 2.80 7.17
CA THR A 76 23.02 1.53 7.77
C THR A 76 24.14 0.87 6.96
N GLU A 77 24.12 0.99 5.63
CA GLU A 77 25.21 0.51 4.77
C GLU A 77 26.51 1.28 5.03
N ALA A 78 26.42 2.62 5.19
CA ALA A 78 27.55 3.46 5.53
C ALA A 78 28.11 3.13 6.93
N ASP A 79 27.24 2.92 7.92
CA ASP A 79 27.62 2.49 9.26
C ASP A 79 28.42 1.17 9.23
N ILE A 80 27.95 0.17 8.48
CA ILE A 80 28.63 -1.12 8.32
C ILE A 80 30.00 -0.94 7.67
N ALA A 81 30.07 -0.14 6.59
CA ALA A 81 31.33 0.09 5.88
C ALA A 81 32.36 0.77 6.78
N MET A 82 31.93 1.76 7.57
CA MET A 82 32.78 2.49 8.50
C MET A 82 33.31 1.59 9.63
N SER A 83 32.46 0.80 10.28
CA SER A 83 32.91 -0.06 11.39
C SER A 83 33.88 -1.15 10.91
N LYS A 84 33.62 -1.75 9.75
CA LYS A 84 34.54 -2.70 9.12
C LYS A 84 35.88 -2.07 8.75
N ALA A 85 35.87 -0.84 8.23
CA ALA A 85 37.11 -0.11 7.93
C ALA A 85 37.91 0.18 9.21
N ALA A 86 37.25 0.57 10.30
CA ALA A 86 37.90 0.80 11.59
C ALA A 86 38.55 -0.48 12.14
N VAL A 87 37.86 -1.63 12.08
CA VAL A 87 38.44 -2.94 12.45
C VAL A 87 39.62 -3.31 11.57
N LYS A 88 39.54 -3.03 10.27
CA LYS A 88 40.66 -3.30 9.37
C LYS A 88 41.88 -2.46 9.74
N ILE A 89 41.70 -1.16 9.97
CA ILE A 89 42.79 -0.25 10.35
C ILE A 89 43.44 -0.71 11.66
N SER A 90 42.66 -1.07 12.68
CA SER A 90 43.23 -1.53 13.96
C SER A 90 43.99 -2.85 13.81
N ALA A 91 43.48 -3.78 13.00
CA ALA A 91 44.15 -5.04 12.73
C ALA A 91 45.45 -4.84 11.94
N ASP A 92 45.44 -3.98 10.92
CA ASP A 92 46.62 -3.66 10.11
C ASP A 92 47.71 -2.99 10.97
N LEU A 93 47.32 -2.13 11.92
CA LEU A 93 48.24 -1.53 12.89
C LEU A 93 48.81 -2.57 13.85
N LEU A 94 47.97 -3.44 14.43
CA LEU A 94 48.39 -4.46 15.37
C LEU A 94 49.38 -5.47 14.75
N ASN A 95 49.16 -5.83 13.48
CA ASN A 95 50.03 -6.74 12.73
C ASN A 95 51.33 -6.10 12.22
N ASN A 96 51.56 -4.81 12.51
CA ASN A 96 52.80 -4.14 12.12
C ASN A 96 53.96 -4.64 13.00
N PRO A 97 55.11 -5.09 12.41
CA PRO A 97 56.27 -5.55 13.19
C PRO A 97 56.82 -4.53 14.19
N LEU A 98 56.55 -3.23 14.01
CA LEU A 98 56.91 -2.20 14.99
C LEU A 98 56.18 -2.37 16.33
N CYS A 99 55.01 -3.01 16.34
CA CYS A 99 54.27 -3.29 17.57
C CYS A 99 55.02 -4.24 18.50
N GLU A 100 55.76 -5.21 17.95
CA GLU A 100 56.49 -6.21 18.75
C GLU A 100 57.76 -5.65 19.41
N GLN A 101 58.19 -4.43 19.04
CA GLN A 101 59.43 -3.83 19.53
C GLN A 101 59.29 -3.18 20.91
N ASP A 102 58.06 -2.81 21.29
CA ASP A 102 57.75 -2.19 22.58
C ASP A 102 56.46 -2.80 23.15
N GLN A 103 56.58 -3.46 24.30
CA GLN A 103 55.47 -4.13 24.95
C GLN A 103 54.32 -3.17 25.30
N ALA A 104 54.63 -1.95 25.74
CA ALA A 104 53.59 -0.97 26.10
C ALA A 104 52.81 -0.51 24.86
N PHE A 105 53.49 -0.40 23.73
CA PHE A 105 52.88 -0.09 22.45
C PHE A 105 52.03 -1.27 21.92
N LEU A 106 52.53 -2.51 22.02
CA LEU A 106 51.78 -3.72 21.68
C LEU A 106 50.47 -3.84 22.48
N ASP A 107 50.53 -3.63 23.79
CA ASP A 107 49.38 -3.69 24.68
C ASP A 107 48.33 -2.63 24.29
N SER A 108 48.79 -1.43 23.96
CA SER A 108 47.93 -0.33 23.49
C SER A 108 47.25 -0.64 22.16
N MET A 109 47.97 -1.21 21.19
CA MET A 109 47.40 -1.61 19.89
C MET A 109 46.43 -2.78 20.03
N THR A 110 46.71 -3.72 20.93
CA THR A 110 45.82 -4.84 21.25
C THR A 110 44.51 -4.34 21.87
N ALA A 111 44.60 -3.37 22.78
CA ALA A 111 43.43 -2.73 23.38
C ALA A 111 42.60 -1.97 22.32
N LEU A 112 43.25 -1.26 21.41
CA LEU A 112 42.59 -0.58 20.29
C LEU A 112 41.84 -1.56 19.38
N ASP A 113 42.49 -2.65 18.93
CA ASP A 113 41.86 -3.66 18.08
C ASP A 113 40.64 -4.30 18.77
N THR A 114 40.80 -4.64 20.05
CA THR A 114 39.70 -5.16 20.86
C THR A 114 38.54 -4.17 20.95
N ALA A 115 38.81 -2.88 21.14
CA ALA A 115 37.79 -1.84 21.18
C ALA A 115 37.08 -1.69 19.82
N MET A 116 37.81 -1.71 18.70
CA MET A 116 37.23 -1.60 17.36
C MET A 116 36.35 -2.81 17.02
N ARG A 117 36.75 -4.03 17.41
CA ARG A 117 35.91 -5.23 17.23
C ARG A 117 34.63 -5.19 18.05
N ARG A 118 34.71 -4.71 19.31
CA ARG A 118 33.51 -4.51 20.15
C ARG A 118 32.58 -3.46 19.55
N MET A 119 33.14 -2.38 19.01
CA MET A 119 32.37 -1.34 18.32
C MET A 119 31.68 -1.89 17.06
N ASP A 120 32.35 -2.71 16.25
CA ASP A 120 31.72 -3.35 15.08
C ASP A 120 30.57 -4.26 15.48
N SER A 121 30.75 -5.11 16.50
CA SER A 121 29.68 -5.96 17.04
C SER A 121 28.47 -5.15 17.52
N PHE A 122 28.72 -4.08 18.28
CA PHE A 122 27.66 -3.16 18.72
C PHE A 122 26.95 -2.49 17.52
N ASN A 123 27.72 -2.09 16.50
CA ASN A 123 27.18 -1.46 15.31
C ASN A 123 26.31 -2.44 14.49
N GLN A 124 26.68 -3.71 14.41
CA GLN A 124 25.85 -4.76 13.80
C GLN A 124 24.51 -4.90 14.53
N GLU A 125 24.51 -4.90 15.87
CA GLU A 125 23.27 -4.96 16.64
C GLU A 125 22.41 -3.71 16.42
N LYS A 126 23.02 -2.51 16.43
CA LYS A 126 22.32 -1.26 16.09
C LYS A 126 21.65 -1.34 14.71
N VAL A 127 22.37 -1.83 13.69
CA VAL A 127 21.83 -1.99 12.33
C VAL A 127 20.68 -2.99 12.31
N ASN A 128 20.81 -4.12 13.00
CA ASN A 128 19.74 -5.11 13.13
C ASN A 128 18.47 -4.51 13.77
N GLN A 129 18.63 -3.65 14.78
CA GLN A 129 17.52 -2.97 15.43
C GLN A 129 16.88 -1.91 14.52
N ILE A 130 17.67 -1.13 13.79
CA ILE A 130 17.16 -0.16 12.78
C ILE A 130 16.37 -0.91 11.69
N GLN A 131 16.85 -2.07 11.26
CA GLN A 131 16.14 -2.90 10.29
C GLN A 131 14.73 -3.26 10.77
N LYS A 132 14.61 -3.75 12.01
CA LYS A 132 13.34 -4.20 12.60
C LYS A 132 12.39 -3.06 12.98
N THR A 133 12.93 -1.93 13.42
CA THR A 133 12.14 -0.83 14.01
C THR A 133 11.84 0.30 13.04
N VAL A 134 12.60 0.44 11.96
CA VAL A 134 12.43 1.53 10.98
C VAL A 134 12.27 1.00 9.56
N ILE A 135 13.23 0.22 9.05
CA ILE A 135 13.25 -0.16 7.62
C ILE A 135 12.08 -1.09 7.29
N ASP A 136 11.87 -2.15 8.06
CA ASP A 136 10.78 -3.10 7.83
C ASP A 136 9.39 -2.45 8.01
N PRO A 137 9.14 -1.65 9.08
CA PRO A 137 7.90 -0.90 9.19
C PRO A 137 7.64 0.05 8.02
N LEU A 138 8.65 0.82 7.57
CA LEU A 138 8.49 1.72 6.42
C LEU A 138 8.21 0.95 5.12
N LYS A 139 8.86 -0.20 4.93
CA LYS A 139 8.60 -1.08 3.77
C LYS A 139 7.16 -1.61 3.79
N LYS A 140 6.68 -2.06 4.95
CA LYS A 140 5.29 -2.52 5.14
C LYS A 140 4.29 -1.38 4.94
N TYR A 141 4.55 -0.20 5.49
CA TYR A 141 3.69 0.96 5.31
C TYR A 141 3.63 1.41 3.85
N SER A 142 4.77 1.36 3.14
CA SER A 142 4.85 1.70 1.72
C SER A 142 3.97 0.83 0.82
N SER A 143 3.64 -0.40 1.23
CA SER A 143 2.78 -1.29 0.43
C SER A 143 1.29 -0.90 0.45
N VAL A 144 0.90 0.03 1.33
CA VAL A 144 -0.48 0.54 1.40
C VAL A 144 -0.79 1.51 0.25
N PHE A 145 0.17 2.34 -0.16
CA PHE A 145 -0.05 3.39 -1.16
C PHE A 145 -0.61 2.90 -2.52
N PRO A 146 -0.17 1.77 -3.09
CA PRO A 146 -0.77 1.23 -4.32
C PRO A 146 -2.29 1.03 -4.20
N SER A 147 -2.78 0.53 -3.06
CA SER A 147 -4.21 0.31 -2.86
C SER A 147 -5.01 1.62 -2.80
N LEU A 148 -4.44 2.64 -2.15
CA LEU A 148 -5.03 3.98 -2.08
C LEU A 148 -5.07 4.65 -3.45
N ASN A 149 -3.96 4.61 -4.18
CA ASN A 149 -3.88 5.13 -5.54
C ASN A 149 -4.89 4.44 -6.48
N MET A 150 -5.11 3.13 -6.33
CA MET A 150 -6.15 2.42 -7.09
C MET A 150 -7.56 2.87 -6.70
N ALA A 151 -7.83 3.16 -5.43
CA ALA A 151 -9.12 3.71 -5.01
C ALA A 151 -9.38 5.10 -5.59
N VAL A 152 -8.36 5.97 -5.62
CA VAL A 152 -8.42 7.29 -6.26
C VAL A 152 -8.71 7.15 -7.76
N LYS A 153 -7.99 6.27 -8.47
CA LYS A 153 -8.25 5.99 -9.89
C LYS A 153 -9.69 5.53 -10.15
N ARG A 154 -10.23 4.65 -9.29
CA ARG A 154 -11.63 4.20 -9.39
C ARG A 154 -12.62 5.34 -9.17
N ARG A 155 -12.36 6.25 -8.22
CA ARG A 155 -13.18 7.45 -8.00
C ARG A 155 -13.21 8.31 -9.25
N GLU A 156 -12.04 8.62 -9.83
CA GLU A 156 -11.95 9.46 -11.03
C GLU A 156 -12.69 8.84 -12.22
N GLN A 157 -12.55 7.53 -12.42
CA GLN A 157 -13.27 6.81 -13.46
C GLN A 157 -14.79 6.93 -13.27
N ALA A 158 -15.29 6.72 -12.06
CA ALA A 158 -16.72 6.83 -11.76
C ALA A 158 -17.26 8.26 -11.99
N LEU A 159 -16.48 9.29 -11.65
CA LEU A 159 -16.85 10.69 -11.91
C LEU A 159 -16.87 11.02 -13.41
N GLN A 160 -15.89 10.52 -14.16
CA GLN A 160 -15.86 10.67 -15.62
C GLN A 160 -17.04 9.97 -16.29
N ASP A 161 -17.35 8.74 -15.86
CA ASP A 161 -18.50 7.99 -16.36
C ASP A 161 -19.82 8.68 -16.05
N TYR A 162 -19.97 9.22 -14.83
CA TYR A 162 -21.14 10.00 -14.48
C TYR A 162 -21.30 11.23 -15.38
N LYS A 163 -20.26 12.04 -15.56
CA LYS A 163 -20.30 13.22 -16.44
C LYS A 163 -20.73 12.84 -17.85
N ARG A 164 -20.15 11.77 -18.40
CA ARG A 164 -20.50 11.23 -19.73
C ARG A 164 -21.97 10.82 -19.82
N LEU A 165 -22.51 10.15 -18.81
CA LEU A 165 -23.91 9.73 -18.78
C LEU A 165 -24.86 10.92 -18.57
N GLN A 166 -24.49 11.87 -17.72
CA GLN A 166 -25.25 13.09 -17.49
C GLN A 166 -25.41 13.88 -18.78
N SER A 167 -24.32 14.11 -19.53
CA SER A 167 -24.39 14.79 -20.83
C SER A 167 -25.34 14.08 -21.79
N LYS A 168 -25.31 12.73 -21.86
CA LYS A 168 -26.25 11.97 -22.69
C LYS A 168 -27.72 12.15 -22.28
N VAL A 169 -28.01 12.29 -20.99
CA VAL A 169 -29.38 12.55 -20.50
C VAL A 169 -29.81 13.97 -20.86
N GLU A 170 -28.94 14.96 -20.66
CA GLU A 170 -29.22 16.36 -20.98
C GLU A 170 -29.49 16.55 -22.48
N HIS A 171 -28.69 15.93 -23.36
CA HIS A 171 -28.91 15.97 -24.82
C HIS A 171 -30.20 15.28 -25.29
N ARG A 172 -30.77 14.36 -24.51
CA ARG A 172 -32.04 13.68 -24.87
C ARG A 172 -33.28 14.45 -24.40
N ASN A 173 -33.11 15.44 -23.52
CA ASN A 173 -34.19 16.22 -22.91
C ASN A 173 -34.28 17.65 -23.50
N THR A 174 -33.39 17.98 -24.44
CA THR A 174 -33.39 19.18 -25.29
C THR A 174 -33.79 18.80 -26.70
#